data_AF-A0A1T1HXQ1-F1
#
_entry.id   AF-A0A1T1HXQ1-F1
#
_cell.length_a   1.000
_cell.length_b   1.000
_cell.length_c   1.000
_cell.angle_alpha   90.00
_cell.angle_beta   90.00
_cell.angle_gamma   90.00
#
_symmetry.space_group_name_H-M   'P 1'
#
loop_
_entity.id
_entity.type
_entity.pdbx_description
1 polymer ?
#
loop_
_entity_poly.entity_id
_entity_poly.type
_entity_poly.pdbx_seq_one_letter_code
_entity_poly.pdbx_strand_id
1 'polypeptide(L)'
;MSPTSTDRPAPTFTGKFAELTQDLLFGDIWQRPELSPRERSLVTVAALVALYRLEQLPFHLQRARDNGVSTAQLSEVITHLAFYSGWPTAASALMLLEQAAGEQQPVPQPAAEQE
;
A
#
# COMPACT_ATOMS: atom_id res chain seq x y z
N MET A 1 34.86 -2.41 -43.57
CA MET A 1 34.57 -1.74 -42.28
C MET A 1 33.27 -2.31 -41.76
N SER A 2 33.32 -3.19 -40.77
CA SER A 2 32.11 -3.79 -40.18
C SER A 2 31.41 -2.77 -39.29
N PRO A 3 30.07 -2.66 -39.33
CA PRO A 3 29.36 -1.77 -38.42
C PRO A 3 29.56 -2.29 -36.99
N THR A 4 30.18 -1.45 -36.17
CA THR A 4 30.31 -1.64 -34.73
C THR A 4 28.93 -1.87 -34.14
N SER A 5 28.73 -3.01 -33.48
CA SER A 5 27.51 -3.38 -32.78
C SER A 5 27.07 -2.21 -31.89
N THR A 6 26.06 -1.50 -32.35
CA THR A 6 25.45 -0.38 -31.65
C THR A 6 24.91 -0.88 -30.32
N ASP A 7 25.29 -0.18 -29.27
CA ASP A 7 24.78 -0.18 -27.91
C ASP A 7 23.26 -0.42 -27.87
N ARG A 8 22.85 -1.68 -27.72
CA ARG A 8 21.47 -2.01 -27.41
C ARG A 8 21.36 -1.95 -25.90
N PRO A 9 20.61 -1.01 -25.31
CA PRO A 9 20.42 -0.99 -23.86
C PRO A 9 19.90 -2.36 -23.45
N ALA A 10 20.52 -2.93 -22.41
CA ALA A 10 20.12 -4.23 -21.88
C ALA A 10 18.60 -4.20 -21.61
N PRO A 11 17.85 -5.27 -21.94
CA PRO A 11 16.43 -5.31 -21.67
C PRO A 11 16.23 -5.05 -20.18
N THR A 12 15.59 -3.94 -19.85
CA THR A 12 15.20 -3.66 -18.46
C THR A 12 14.18 -4.71 -18.08
N PHE A 13 14.51 -5.51 -17.06
CA PHE A 13 13.64 -6.55 -16.51
C PHE A 13 12.26 -6.01 -16.04
N THR A 14 12.08 -4.69 -16.03
CA THR A 14 10.87 -3.97 -15.64
C THR A 14 9.96 -3.56 -16.80
N GLY A 15 10.42 -3.60 -18.06
CA GLY A 15 9.68 -2.99 -19.19
C GLY A 15 8.26 -3.51 -19.36
N LYS A 16 8.10 -4.84 -19.48
CA LYS A 16 6.77 -5.45 -19.60
C LYS A 16 5.94 -5.32 -18.32
N PHE A 17 6.59 -5.36 -17.16
CA PHE A 17 5.90 -5.20 -15.88
C PHE A 17 5.31 -3.79 -15.72
N ALA A 18 6.07 -2.77 -16.12
CA ALA A 18 5.61 -1.38 -16.13
C ALA A 18 4.44 -1.18 -17.11
N GLU A 19 4.53 -1.75 -18.31
CA GLU A 19 3.43 -1.73 -19.30
C GLU A 19 2.15 -2.37 -18.72
N LEU A 20 2.24 -3.57 -18.13
CA LEU A 20 1.08 -4.24 -17.52
C LEU A 20 0.51 -3.45 -16.33
N THR A 21 1.38 -2.81 -15.54
CA THR A 21 0.96 -1.97 -14.41
C THR A 21 0.19 -0.74 -14.91
N GLN A 22 0.66 -0.11 -15.98
CA GLN A 22 0.05 1.08 -16.51
C GLN A 22 -1.26 0.76 -17.25
N ASP A 23 -1.20 -0.16 -18.22
CA ASP A 23 -2.29 -0.35 -19.18
C ASP A 23 -3.39 -1.25 -18.61
N LEU A 24 -3.01 -2.39 -18.03
CA LEU A 24 -3.99 -3.36 -17.53
C LEU A 24 -4.45 -3.03 -16.12
N LEU A 25 -3.52 -2.83 -15.18
CA LEU A 25 -3.90 -2.60 -13.79
C LEU A 25 -4.56 -1.23 -13.64
N PHE A 26 -3.84 -0.13 -13.88
CA PHE A 26 -4.37 1.21 -13.65
C PHE A 26 -5.25 1.75 -14.78
N GLY A 27 -4.99 1.35 -16.02
CA GLY A 27 -5.73 1.78 -17.21
C GLY A 27 -7.06 1.06 -17.44
N ASP A 28 -7.22 -0.18 -16.95
CA ASP A 28 -8.46 -0.96 -17.06
C ASP A 28 -9.03 -1.33 -15.69
N ILE A 29 -8.39 -2.25 -14.96
CA ILE A 29 -8.98 -2.85 -13.73
C ILE A 29 -9.36 -1.79 -12.69
N TRP A 30 -8.55 -0.74 -12.52
CA TRP A 30 -8.86 0.36 -11.59
C TRP A 30 -9.95 1.32 -12.08
N GLN A 31 -10.26 1.33 -13.37
CA GLN A 31 -11.29 2.20 -13.99
C GLN A 31 -12.68 1.55 -14.05
N ARG A 32 -12.78 0.26 -13.75
CA ARG A 32 -14.04 -0.48 -13.79
C ARG A 32 -15.10 0.13 -12.86
N PRO A 33 -16.35 0.34 -13.32
CA PRO A 33 -17.33 1.17 -12.62
C PRO A 33 -18.05 0.47 -11.45
N GLU A 34 -17.96 -0.85 -11.32
CA GLU A 34 -18.72 -1.61 -10.32
C GLU A 34 -18.22 -1.41 -8.89
N LEU A 35 -16.98 -0.94 -8.72
CA LEU A 35 -16.46 -0.44 -7.46
C LEU A 35 -15.93 0.97 -7.68
N SER A 36 -16.36 1.90 -6.84
CA SER A 36 -15.80 3.24 -6.79
C SER A 36 -14.30 3.20 -6.48
N PRO A 37 -13.53 4.24 -6.84
CA PRO A 37 -12.12 4.35 -6.47
C PRO A 37 -11.89 4.22 -4.95
N ARG A 38 -12.83 4.72 -4.14
CA ARG A 38 -12.83 4.61 -2.69
C ARG A 38 -12.92 3.15 -2.23
N GLU A 39 -13.90 2.41 -2.74
CA GLU A 39 -14.09 0.98 -2.40
C GLU A 39 -12.92 0.13 -2.88
N ARG A 40 -12.41 0.39 -4.09
CA ARG A 40 -11.26 -0.33 -4.66
C ARG A 40 -10.00 -0.11 -3.84
N SER A 41 -9.78 1.11 -3.36
CA SER A 41 -8.68 1.42 -2.44
C SER A 41 -8.83 0.68 -1.11
N LEU A 42 -10.02 0.66 -0.51
CA LEU A 42 -10.29 -0.05 0.75
C LEU A 42 -9.98 -1.55 0.65
N VAL A 43 -10.49 -2.23 -0.37
CA VAL A 43 -10.23 -3.68 -0.54
C VAL A 43 -8.77 -3.97 -0.84
N THR A 44 -8.08 -3.07 -1.55
CA THR A 44 -6.64 -3.22 -1.84
C THR A 44 -5.82 -3.07 -0.56
N VAL A 45 -6.09 -2.04 0.25
CA VAL A 45 -5.44 -1.85 1.56
C VAL A 45 -5.69 -3.07 2.45
N ALA A 46 -6.94 -3.54 2.54
CA ALA A 46 -7.27 -4.70 3.36
C ALA A 46 -6.50 -5.96 2.91
N ALA A 47 -6.42 -6.20 1.60
CA ALA A 47 -5.66 -7.32 1.06
C ALA A 47 -4.15 -7.21 1.35
N LEU A 48 -3.55 -6.03 1.20
CA LEU A 48 -2.12 -5.81 1.49
C LEU A 48 -1.78 -6.03 2.96
N VAL A 49 -2.65 -5.58 3.87
CA VAL A 49 -2.52 -5.83 5.30
C VAL A 49 -2.62 -7.32 5.60
N ALA A 50 -3.69 -7.97 5.13
CA ALA A 50 -3.95 -9.38 5.40
C ALA A 50 -2.85 -10.31 4.84
N LEU A 51 -2.25 -9.95 3.70
CA LEU A 51 -1.15 -10.69 3.06
C LEU A 51 0.24 -10.27 3.56
N TYR A 52 0.32 -9.32 4.49
CA TYR A 52 1.57 -8.77 5.02
C TYR A 52 2.53 -8.29 3.92
N ARG A 53 2.00 -7.48 2.98
CA ARG A 53 2.74 -6.86 1.86
C ARG A 53 3.00 -5.39 2.14
N LEU A 54 3.75 -5.15 3.21
CA LEU A 54 3.96 -3.83 3.79
C LEU A 54 4.70 -2.87 2.84
N GLU A 55 5.52 -3.38 1.92
CA GLU A 55 6.30 -2.59 0.97
C GLU A 55 5.42 -1.83 -0.03
N GLN A 56 4.22 -2.34 -0.30
CA GLN A 56 3.25 -1.72 -1.21
C GLN A 56 2.22 -0.85 -0.47
N LEU A 57 2.09 -1.06 0.84
CA LEU A 57 1.04 -0.45 1.65
C LEU A 57 1.11 1.10 1.66
N PRO A 58 2.27 1.77 1.81
CA PRO A 58 2.34 3.24 1.84
C PRO A 58 1.72 3.92 0.61
N PHE A 59 2.00 3.41 -0.60
CA PHE A 59 1.42 3.94 -1.82
C PHE A 59 -0.10 3.79 -1.84
N HIS A 60 -0.62 2.64 -1.41
CA HIS A 60 -2.05 2.38 -1.41
C HIS A 60 -2.80 3.08 -0.27
N LEU A 61 -2.16 3.35 0.87
CA LEU A 61 -2.71 4.20 1.93
C LEU A 61 -2.88 5.63 1.44
N GLN A 62 -1.86 6.20 0.77
CA GLN A 62 -1.98 7.55 0.19
C GLN A 62 -3.07 7.59 -0.89
N ARG A 63 -3.08 6.63 -1.81
CA ARG A 63 -4.13 6.54 -2.84
C ARG A 63 -5.53 6.36 -2.25
N ALA A 64 -5.68 5.64 -1.13
CA ALA A 64 -6.96 5.53 -0.45
C ALA A 64 -7.44 6.89 0.09
N ARG A 65 -6.53 7.69 0.64
CA ARG A 65 -6.83 9.06 1.10
C ARG A 65 -7.20 9.98 -0.06
N ASP A 66 -6.44 9.93 -1.16
CA ASP A 66 -6.74 10.70 -2.38
C ASP A 66 -8.12 10.34 -2.96
N ASN A 67 -8.53 9.06 -2.81
CA ASN A 67 -9.86 8.57 -3.18
C ASN A 67 -10.94 8.79 -2.10
N GLY A 68 -10.66 9.57 -1.05
CA GLY A 68 -11.65 10.01 -0.06
C GLY A 68 -11.88 9.06 1.13
N VAL A 69 -10.98 8.11 1.39
CA VAL A 69 -10.99 7.33 2.65
C VAL A 69 -10.26 8.12 3.73
N SER A 70 -10.92 8.39 4.86
CA SER A 70 -10.26 9.12 5.95
C SER A 70 -9.23 8.26 6.69
N THR A 71 -8.24 8.89 7.32
CA THR A 71 -7.27 8.20 8.20
C THR A 71 -7.98 7.41 9.30
N ALA A 72 -9.07 7.95 9.87
CA ALA A 72 -9.87 7.24 10.87
C ALA A 72 -10.53 5.96 10.31
N GLN A 73 -11.06 6.01 9.09
CA GLN A 73 -11.61 4.82 8.42
C GLN A 73 -10.53 3.78 8.10
N LEU A 74 -9.35 4.22 7.66
CA LEU A 74 -8.22 3.32 7.41
C LEU A 74 -7.71 2.66 8.70
N SER A 75 -7.57 3.45 9.78
CA SER A 75 -7.20 2.93 11.10
C SER A 75 -8.18 1.85 11.53
N GLU A 76 -9.49 2.10 11.37
CA GLU A 76 -10.48 1.14 11.85
C GLU A 76 -10.58 -0.13 11.01
N VAL A 77 -10.39 -0.02 9.69
CA VAL A 77 -10.24 -1.21 8.83
C VAL A 77 -9.04 -2.05 9.24
N ILE A 78 -7.89 -1.42 9.49
CA ILE A 78 -6.67 -2.13 9.90
C ILE A 78 -6.85 -2.80 11.27
N THR A 79 -7.44 -2.09 12.24
CA THR A 79 -7.77 -2.65 13.56
C THR A 79 -8.73 -3.83 13.44
N HIS A 80 -9.77 -3.73 12.60
CA HIS A 80 -10.69 -4.82 12.37
C HIS A 80 -9.99 -6.05 11.77
N LEU A 81 -9.02 -5.85 10.89
CA LEU A 81 -8.23 -6.94 10.30
C LEU A 81 -7.36 -7.67 11.32
N ALA A 82 -7.02 -7.09 12.47
CA ALA A 82 -6.30 -7.81 13.53
C ALA A 82 -7.00 -9.12 13.95
N PHE A 83 -8.33 -9.15 13.87
CA PHE A 83 -9.16 -10.33 14.19
C PHE A 83 -9.17 -11.39 13.07
N TYR A 84 -8.83 -11.03 11.84
CA TYR A 84 -8.92 -11.92 10.67
C TYR A 84 -7.55 -12.33 10.11
N SER A 85 -6.56 -11.44 10.17
CA SER A 85 -5.18 -11.67 9.70
C SER A 85 -4.14 -11.66 10.82
N GLY A 86 -4.56 -11.45 12.07
CA GLY A 86 -3.71 -11.51 13.25
C GLY A 86 -3.05 -10.18 13.61
N TRP A 87 -2.78 -10.01 14.91
CA TRP A 87 -2.24 -8.78 15.51
C TRP A 87 -0.97 -8.23 14.82
N PRO A 88 0.03 -9.05 14.44
CA PRO A 88 1.25 -8.53 13.81
C PRO A 88 0.97 -7.80 12.49
N THR A 89 0.03 -8.29 11.68
CA THR A 89 -0.31 -7.66 10.40
C THR A 89 -0.91 -6.26 10.59
N ALA A 90 -1.83 -6.13 11.55
CA ALA A 90 -2.48 -4.87 11.88
C ALA A 90 -1.52 -3.88 12.54
N ALA A 91 -0.72 -4.33 13.52
CA ALA A 91 0.22 -3.46 14.24
C ALA A 91 1.24 -2.80 13.29
N SER A 92 1.86 -3.58 12.40
CA SER A 92 2.80 -3.02 11.42
C SER A 92 2.14 -2.09 10.40
N ALA A 93 0.89 -2.39 10.00
CA ALA A 93 0.14 -1.54 9.09
C ALA A 93 -0.28 -0.20 9.74
N LEU A 94 -0.65 -0.20 11.01
CA LEU A 94 -0.97 1.03 11.76
C LEU A 94 0.24 1.96 11.86
N MET A 95 1.42 1.42 12.13
CA MET A 95 2.66 2.23 12.13
C MET A 95 2.92 2.91 10.78
N LEU A 96 2.66 2.22 9.68
CA LEU A 96 2.80 2.80 8.33
C LEU A 96 1.70 3.83 8.03
N LEU A 97 0.49 3.64 8.56
CA LEU A 97 -0.58 4.64 8.45
C LEU A 97 -0.26 5.93 9.20
N GLU A 98 0.28 5.84 10.42
CA GLU A 98 0.74 6.99 11.20
C GLU A 98 1.82 7.77 10.44
N GLN A 99 2.82 7.07 9.90
CA GLN A 99 3.87 7.67 9.05
C GLN A 99 3.28 8.37 7.82
N ALA A 100 2.31 7.75 7.15
CA ALA A 100 1.64 8.34 5.99
C ALA A 100 0.73 9.54 6.34
N ALA A 101 0.17 9.56 7.55
CA ALA A 101 -0.62 10.68 8.06
C ALA A 101 0.26 11.88 8.49
N GLY A 102 1.56 11.68 8.68
CA GLY A 102 2.45 12.68 9.28
C GLY A 102 2.25 12.80 10.79
N GLU A 103 1.58 11.82 11.40
CA GLU A 103 1.34 11.75 12.84
C GLU A 103 2.47 10.92 13.45
N GLN A 104 3.36 11.56 14.22
CA GLN A 104 4.38 10.84 14.99
C GLN A 104 3.73 10.28 16.26
N GLN A 105 3.91 8.98 16.50
CA GLN A 105 3.59 8.41 17.81
C GLN A 105 4.46 9.06 18.89
N PRO A 106 3.88 9.47 20.04
CA PRO A 106 4.68 9.63 21.25
C PRO A 106 5.30 8.28 21.56
N VAL A 107 6.63 8.25 21.73
CA VAL A 107 7.34 7.05 22.20
C VAL A 107 6.64 6.58 23.50
N PRO A 108 6.10 5.34 23.55
CA PRO A 108 5.50 4.84 24.78
C PRO A 108 6.57 4.88 25.88
N GLN A 109 6.36 5.70 26.90
CA GLN A 109 7.18 5.62 28.09
C GLN A 109 6.93 4.23 28.71
N PRO A 110 7.98 3.47 29.08
CA PRO A 110 7.77 2.24 29.81
C PRO A 110 6.92 2.58 31.03
N ALA A 111 5.84 1.80 31.22
CA ALA A 111 4.98 1.95 32.38
C ALA A 111 5.89 1.95 33.61
N ALA A 112 5.90 3.08 34.34
CA ALA A 112 6.57 3.13 35.62
C ALA A 112 6.06 1.94 36.42
N GLU A 113 6.94 1.00 36.72
CA GLU A 113 6.66 -0.10 37.63
C GLU A 113 6.19 0.57 38.92
N GLN A 114 4.89 0.48 39.18
CA GLN A 114 4.32 0.93 40.44
C GLN A 114 4.76 -0.10 41.48
N GLU A 115 5.69 0.31 42.34
CA GLU A 115 6.14 -0.41 43.54
C GLU A 115 4.99 -0.73 44.50
#